data_AF-A0A3C0CWB3-F1
#
_entry.id   AF-A0A3C0CWB3-F1
#
_cell.length_a   1.000
_cell.length_b   1.000
_cell.length_c   1.000
_cell.angle_alpha   90.00
_cell.angle_beta   90.00
_cell.angle_gamma   90.00
#
_symmetry.space_group_name_H-M   'P 1'
#
loop_
_entity.id
_entity.type
_entity.pdbx_description
1 polymer ?
#
loop_
_entity_poly.entity_id
_entity_poly.type
_entity_poly.pdbx_seq_one_letter_code
_entity_poly.pdbx_strand_id
1 'polypeptide(L)'
;ANAAAGDLICSRLPIKSLQEMLGAQRLSMLVNSVTSIMGTAGVTRVPQEGGPLPGEPKPASSWWTVLGGADAYIFIGFLTPVHHRTFIRENGGFIEAGCHTDRPLTPGEEFEGDTLVWKIADSPYALLEEFGDLCSKREPGRTSQSRPAAWNSWDYYFTLFTERHVDEQLKTLQSANRRLPQPVEQVVLDMGWSTSWGDWFENGRFPSGMKGVADKIKAAGFTPGVWLCPYLGQDTIYYGRPQICVRDKEGITRIGSIGGLSCIRIDPTNPEGEQFLRDTFTSLKEAGFAYFKLDFLHYLVTVPGEHRFYKNNMGRIDIVRHGLKIIREAIGEDSILLACGCQPEACIGIADYCRIGGDTSTYV
;
A
#
# COMPACT_ATOMS: atom_id res chain seq x y z
N ALA A 1 -5.52 -31.25 -2.30
CA ALA A 1 -5.97 -30.17 -3.19
C ALA A 1 -7.48 -30.33 -3.42
N ASN A 2 -8.30 -29.40 -2.93
CA ASN A 2 -9.71 -29.29 -3.32
C ASN A 2 -9.81 -28.19 -4.38
N ALA A 3 -10.43 -28.52 -5.50
CA ALA A 3 -10.38 -27.77 -6.75
C ALA A 3 -11.36 -26.58 -6.76
N ALA A 4 -10.88 -25.43 -6.29
CA ALA A 4 -11.30 -24.08 -6.65
C ALA A 4 -10.32 -23.13 -5.92
N ALA A 5 -9.34 -22.53 -6.61
CA ALA A 5 -8.29 -21.66 -6.03
C ALA A 5 -7.82 -22.10 -4.62
N GLY A 6 -6.92 -23.09 -4.56
CA GLY A 6 -6.58 -23.77 -3.32
C GLY A 6 -5.61 -22.99 -2.43
N ASP A 7 -5.88 -22.99 -1.13
CA ASP A 7 -4.86 -22.65 -0.14
C ASP A 7 -3.79 -23.75 -0.11
N LEU A 8 -2.52 -23.37 -0.25
CA LEU A 8 -1.37 -24.23 0.00
C LEU A 8 -0.86 -23.96 1.41
N ILE A 9 -1.04 -24.94 2.30
CA ILE A 9 -0.57 -24.85 3.68
C ILE A 9 0.86 -25.41 3.73
N CYS A 10 1.83 -24.57 4.06
CA CYS A 10 3.23 -24.97 4.22
C CYS A 10 3.60 -25.24 5.68
N SER A 11 2.84 -24.72 6.63
CA SER A 11 3.02 -25.00 8.06
C SER A 11 1.68 -25.03 8.80
N ARG A 12 1.56 -25.94 9.76
CA ARG A 12 0.40 -26.09 10.64
C ARG A 12 0.86 -26.50 12.03
N LEU A 13 0.78 -25.57 12.98
CA LEU A 13 1.28 -25.76 14.35
C LEU A 13 0.11 -25.82 15.34
N PRO A 14 0.03 -26.84 16.20
CA PRO A 14 -0.96 -26.86 17.28
C PRO A 14 -0.74 -25.68 18.23
N ILE A 15 -1.82 -24.99 18.59
CA ILE A 15 -1.76 -23.87 19.55
C ILE A 15 -1.16 -24.34 20.88
N LYS A 16 -1.48 -25.56 21.32
CA LYS A 16 -0.94 -26.16 22.54
C LYS A 16 0.59 -26.30 22.49
N SER A 17 1.16 -26.70 21.36
CA SER A 17 2.61 -26.78 21.21
C SER A 17 3.25 -25.39 21.27
N LEU A 18 2.62 -24.37 20.69
CA LEU A 18 3.08 -22.98 20.80
C LEU A 18 3.03 -22.47 22.25
N GLN A 19 1.99 -22.82 22.99
CA GLN A 19 1.86 -22.50 24.43
C GLN A 19 2.98 -23.15 25.25
N GLU A 20 3.28 -24.43 24.99
CA GLU A 20 4.37 -25.16 25.65
C GLU A 20 5.73 -24.55 25.31
N MET A 21 6.00 -24.25 24.03
CA MET A 21 7.24 -23.63 23.57
C MET A 21 7.48 -22.24 24.19
N LEU A 22 6.41 -21.47 24.39
CA LEU A 22 6.49 -20.11 24.93
C LEU A 22 6.28 -20.04 26.45
N GLY A 23 6.06 -21.19 27.12
CA GLY A 23 5.75 -21.23 28.54
C GLY A 23 4.47 -20.45 28.90
N ALA A 24 3.52 -20.32 27.98
CA ALA A 24 2.38 -19.42 28.09
C ALA A 24 1.05 -20.18 28.18
N GLN A 25 0.23 -19.88 29.20
CA GLN A 25 -1.12 -20.47 29.30
C GLN A 25 -2.10 -19.91 28.26
N ARG A 26 -1.81 -18.74 27.68
CA ARG A 26 -2.62 -18.06 26.67
C ARG A 26 -1.71 -17.34 25.69
N LEU A 27 -2.14 -17.29 24.43
CA LEU A 27 -1.45 -16.57 23.36
C LEU A 27 -2.31 -15.42 22.85
N SER A 28 -1.65 -14.31 22.54
CA SER A 28 -2.25 -13.20 21.79
C SER A 28 -1.47 -12.98 20.52
N MET A 29 -2.19 -12.73 19.44
CA MET A 29 -1.65 -12.20 18.20
C MET A 29 -1.49 -10.70 18.40
N LEU A 30 -0.24 -10.28 18.65
CA LEU A 30 0.09 -8.91 19.05
C LEU A 30 0.04 -7.95 17.87
N VAL A 31 0.21 -8.49 16.66
CA VAL A 31 0.19 -7.74 15.41
C VAL A 31 -0.50 -8.54 14.31
N ASN A 32 -1.50 -7.92 13.67
CA ASN A 32 -2.25 -8.47 12.55
C ASN A 32 -2.11 -7.55 11.34
N SER A 33 -1.52 -8.03 10.24
CA SER A 33 -1.48 -7.27 8.98
C SER A 33 -2.78 -7.39 8.17
N VAL A 34 -3.89 -7.82 8.78
CA VAL A 34 -5.13 -8.12 8.07
C VAL A 34 -5.84 -6.82 7.76
N THR A 35 -5.69 -6.39 6.52
CA THR A 35 -6.36 -5.28 5.84
C THR A 35 -5.74 -3.91 6.03
N SER A 36 -5.29 -3.39 4.89
CA SER A 36 -4.73 -2.06 4.61
C SER A 36 -5.66 -0.87 4.94
N ILE A 37 -6.78 -1.09 5.63
CA ILE A 37 -7.85 -0.09 5.81
C ILE A 37 -7.77 0.55 7.21
N MET A 38 -7.29 -0.16 8.24
CA MET A 38 -7.35 0.30 9.65
C MET A 38 -5.97 0.34 10.35
N GLY A 39 -4.88 0.10 9.63
CA GLY A 39 -3.52 0.07 10.18
C GLY A 39 -3.03 -1.34 10.50
N THR A 40 -1.72 -1.49 10.70
CA THR A 40 -1.04 -2.77 10.95
C THR A 40 -1.07 -3.23 12.40
N ALA A 41 -1.68 -2.48 13.32
CA ALA A 41 -1.60 -2.74 14.76
C ALA A 41 -2.96 -3.14 15.35
N GLY A 42 -3.03 -4.33 15.96
CA GLY A 42 -4.19 -4.81 16.70
C GLY A 42 -3.83 -6.05 17.49
N VAL A 43 -4.30 -6.13 18.74
CA VAL A 43 -4.11 -7.31 19.60
C VAL A 43 -5.37 -8.18 19.53
N THR A 44 -5.25 -9.38 18.97
CA THR A 44 -6.34 -10.36 18.90
C THR A 44 -6.00 -11.57 19.75
N ARG A 45 -6.89 -11.96 20.66
CA ARG A 45 -6.68 -13.18 21.47
C ARG A 45 -6.81 -14.43 20.60
N VAL A 46 -5.88 -15.36 20.75
CA VAL A 46 -5.97 -16.66 20.10
C VAL A 46 -6.91 -17.56 20.92
N PRO A 47 -7.91 -18.22 20.31
CA PRO A 47 -8.79 -19.19 20.97
C PRO A 47 -8.04 -20.31 21.69
N GLN A 48 -8.61 -20.79 22.80
CA GLN A 48 -8.15 -22.01 23.45
C GLN A 48 -8.73 -23.25 22.76
N GLU A 49 -8.00 -24.35 22.76
CA GLU A 49 -8.50 -25.63 22.26
C GLU A 49 -9.79 -26.03 23.01
N GLY A 50 -10.88 -26.29 22.27
CA GLY A 50 -12.20 -26.58 22.83
C GLY A 50 -12.96 -25.38 23.43
N GLY A 51 -12.40 -24.15 23.32
CA GLY A 51 -13.06 -22.91 23.75
C GLY A 51 -14.09 -22.38 22.73
N PRO A 52 -14.86 -21.33 23.08
CA PRO A 52 -15.78 -20.68 22.15
C PRO A 52 -15.02 -20.14 20.92
N LEU A 53 -15.67 -20.18 19.75
CA LEU A 53 -15.13 -19.62 18.51
C LEU A 53 -14.70 -18.16 18.72
N PRO A 54 -13.61 -17.70 18.08
CA PRO A 54 -13.17 -16.31 18.20
C PRO A 54 -14.29 -15.34 17.81
N GLY A 55 -14.42 -14.24 18.55
CA GLY A 55 -15.19 -13.09 18.09
C GLY A 55 -14.54 -12.50 16.84
N GLU A 56 -15.34 -11.90 15.96
CA GLU A 56 -14.81 -11.23 14.77
C GLU A 56 -14.02 -9.95 15.16
N PRO A 57 -12.85 -9.69 14.56
CA PRO A 57 -12.18 -10.48 13.53
C PRO A 57 -11.37 -11.67 14.11
N LYS A 58 -11.41 -12.80 13.41
CA LYS A 58 -10.57 -13.97 13.73
C LYS A 58 -9.07 -13.62 13.68
N PRO A 59 -8.21 -14.25 14.51
CA PRO A 59 -6.76 -14.05 14.43
C PRO A 59 -6.25 -14.49 13.05
N ALA A 60 -5.78 -13.52 12.27
CA ALA A 60 -5.18 -13.76 10.97
C ALA A 60 -4.12 -12.70 10.69
N SER A 61 -3.29 -12.93 9.69
CA SER A 61 -2.35 -11.99 9.11
C SER A 61 -2.12 -12.37 7.64
N SER A 62 -1.90 -11.39 6.78
CA SER A 62 -1.61 -11.62 5.36
C SER A 62 -0.12 -11.75 5.08
N TRP A 63 0.77 -11.42 6.03
CA TRP A 63 2.20 -11.36 5.78
C TRP A 63 3.03 -11.86 6.96
N TRP A 64 2.86 -11.23 8.13
CA TRP A 64 3.62 -11.60 9.32
C TRP A 64 2.83 -11.30 10.60
N THR A 65 3.22 -11.95 11.68
CA THR A 65 2.66 -11.73 13.01
C THR A 65 3.70 -12.00 14.07
N VAL A 66 3.43 -11.48 15.27
CA VAL A 66 4.07 -11.91 16.51
C VAL A 66 2.98 -12.46 17.42
N LEU A 67 3.11 -13.73 17.78
CA LEU A 67 2.32 -14.35 18.83
C LEU A 67 3.11 -14.28 20.13
N GLY A 68 2.47 -13.91 21.23
CA GLY A 68 3.15 -13.75 22.51
C GLY A 68 2.32 -14.15 23.71
N GLY A 69 3.03 -14.54 24.76
CA GLY A 69 2.56 -14.62 26.14
C GLY A 69 3.13 -13.47 26.97
N ALA A 70 3.52 -13.74 28.22
CA ALA A 70 4.12 -12.75 29.11
C ALA A 70 5.61 -12.48 28.79
N ASP A 71 6.42 -13.54 28.69
CA ASP A 71 7.90 -13.42 28.68
C ASP A 71 8.58 -13.99 27.42
N ALA A 72 7.81 -14.55 26.49
CA ALA A 72 8.33 -15.12 25.25
C ALA A 72 7.37 -14.89 24.07
N TYR A 73 7.97 -14.69 22.90
CA TYR A 73 7.30 -14.33 21.66
C TYR A 73 7.77 -15.21 20.52
N ILE A 74 6.87 -15.57 19.61
CA ILE A 74 7.18 -16.20 18.33
C ILE A 74 6.75 -15.30 17.19
N PHE A 75 7.69 -14.99 16.32
CA PHE A 75 7.44 -14.40 15.02
C PHE A 75 7.08 -15.48 14.02
N ILE A 76 6.11 -15.21 13.16
CA ILE A 76 5.78 -16.03 11.99
C ILE A 76 5.57 -15.07 10.83
N GLY A 77 6.28 -15.24 9.72
CA GLY A 77 6.14 -14.34 8.57
C GLY A 77 6.86 -14.82 7.32
N PHE A 78 6.50 -14.23 6.18
CA PHE A 78 7.04 -14.59 4.87
C PHE A 78 8.03 -13.51 4.39
N LEU A 79 9.19 -13.89 3.86
CA LEU A 79 10.26 -12.93 3.52
C LEU A 79 9.90 -11.95 2.38
N THR A 80 9.07 -12.40 1.44
CA THR A 80 8.82 -11.82 0.12
C THR A 80 7.38 -12.13 -0.35
N PRO A 81 6.32 -11.70 0.38
CA PRO A 81 4.93 -11.99 -0.02
C PRO A 81 4.52 -11.25 -1.31
N VAL A 82 5.45 -10.53 -1.95
CA VAL A 82 5.25 -9.87 -3.23
C VAL A 82 4.81 -10.82 -4.33
N HIS A 83 5.23 -12.09 -4.28
CA HIS A 83 5.03 -13.06 -5.36
C HIS A 83 3.70 -13.82 -5.28
N HIS A 84 3.05 -13.86 -4.12
CA HIS A 84 1.76 -14.50 -3.93
C HIS A 84 1.16 -14.07 -2.61
N ARG A 85 -0.17 -14.06 -2.54
CA ARG A 85 -0.85 -13.69 -1.31
C ARG A 85 -0.64 -14.77 -0.25
N THR A 86 0.07 -14.43 0.82
CA THR A 86 0.27 -15.31 1.97
C THR A 86 -0.85 -15.16 3.00
N PHE A 87 -0.96 -16.15 3.89
CA PHE A 87 -1.82 -16.08 5.06
C PHE A 87 -1.15 -16.75 6.26
N ILE A 88 -1.46 -16.23 7.44
CA ILE A 88 -1.23 -16.83 8.75
C ILE A 88 -2.57 -16.74 9.47
N ARG A 89 -3.16 -17.85 9.93
CA ARG A 89 -4.50 -17.82 10.53
C ARG A 89 -4.67 -18.84 11.63
N GLU A 90 -5.59 -18.55 12.54
CA GLU A 90 -6.15 -19.60 13.38
C GLU A 90 -7.17 -20.42 12.59
N ASN A 91 -7.04 -21.75 12.67
CA ASN A 91 -7.98 -22.69 12.08
C ASN A 91 -8.09 -23.98 12.91
N GLY A 92 -9.13 -24.05 13.75
CA GLY A 92 -9.52 -25.27 14.45
C GLY A 92 -8.50 -25.75 15.47
N GLY A 93 -7.89 -24.84 16.24
CA GLY A 93 -6.88 -25.16 17.25
C GLY A 93 -5.44 -25.14 16.73
N PHE A 94 -5.24 -24.69 15.49
CA PHE A 94 -3.93 -24.60 14.84
C PHE A 94 -3.65 -23.18 14.37
N ILE A 95 -2.38 -22.81 14.34
CA ILE A 95 -1.87 -21.71 13.54
C ILE A 95 -1.39 -22.29 12.21
N GLU A 96 -2.10 -21.97 11.13
CA GLU A 96 -1.74 -22.33 9.76
C GLU A 96 -1.01 -21.17 9.10
N ALA A 97 0.07 -21.47 8.38
CA ALA A 97 0.73 -20.54 7.48
C ALA A 97 0.80 -21.15 6.08
N GLY A 98 0.55 -20.32 5.06
CA GLY A 98 0.50 -20.76 3.69
C GLY A 98 0.32 -19.62 2.69
N CYS A 99 -0.01 -19.98 1.46
CA CYS A 99 -0.31 -19.03 0.40
C CYS A 99 -1.55 -19.43 -0.39
N HIS A 100 -2.21 -18.44 -0.98
CA HIS A 100 -3.28 -18.65 -1.93
C HIS A 100 -2.71 -18.86 -3.32
N THR A 101 -3.22 -19.83 -4.07
CA THR A 101 -2.97 -19.93 -5.50
C THR A 101 -4.08 -19.20 -6.27
N ASP A 102 -3.73 -18.23 -7.12
CA ASP A 102 -4.72 -17.50 -7.94
C ASP A 102 -5.38 -18.39 -9.01
N ARG A 103 -4.78 -19.55 -9.30
CA ARG A 103 -5.36 -20.60 -10.14
C ARG A 103 -5.08 -21.98 -9.54
N PRO A 104 -5.91 -22.99 -9.84
CA PRO A 104 -5.56 -24.37 -9.57
C PRO A 104 -4.21 -24.74 -10.19
N LEU A 105 -3.37 -25.44 -9.44
CA LEU A 105 -2.15 -26.04 -9.96
C LEU A 105 -2.49 -27.30 -10.76
N THR A 106 -1.78 -27.51 -11.85
CA THR A 106 -1.92 -28.70 -12.71
C THR A 106 -1.09 -29.86 -12.16
N PRO A 107 -1.51 -31.13 -12.28
CA PRO A 107 -0.65 -32.26 -11.88
C PRO A 107 0.73 -32.20 -12.57
N GLY A 108 1.81 -32.25 -11.79
CA GLY A 108 3.19 -32.15 -12.27
C GLY A 108 3.72 -30.72 -12.40
N GLU A 109 2.91 -29.71 -12.11
CA GLU A 109 3.35 -28.32 -12.05
C GLU A 109 4.19 -28.06 -10.79
N GLU A 110 5.33 -27.39 -10.95
CA GLU A 110 6.13 -26.89 -9.84
C GLU A 110 5.68 -25.48 -9.46
N PHE A 111 5.45 -25.25 -8.16
CA PHE A 111 5.10 -23.95 -7.59
C PHE A 111 6.14 -23.59 -6.53
N GLU A 112 6.85 -22.48 -6.74
CA GLU A 112 7.77 -21.93 -5.75
C GLU A 112 7.01 -20.94 -4.85
N GLY A 113 6.78 -21.37 -3.60
CA GLY A 113 6.26 -20.51 -2.54
C GLY A 113 7.36 -19.67 -1.90
N ASP A 114 6.97 -18.71 -1.07
CA ASP A 114 7.89 -17.83 -0.37
C ASP A 114 8.44 -18.50 0.91
N THR A 115 9.54 -17.97 1.42
CA THR A 115 10.20 -18.52 2.59
C THR A 115 9.47 -18.11 3.86
N LEU A 116 8.87 -19.09 4.54
CA LEU A 116 8.32 -18.93 5.88
C LEU A 116 9.46 -18.85 6.91
N VAL A 117 9.46 -17.78 7.69
CA VAL A 117 10.34 -17.55 8.82
C VAL A 117 9.55 -17.70 10.12
N TRP A 118 10.16 -18.39 11.07
CA TRP A 118 9.68 -18.55 12.42
C TRP A 118 10.85 -18.37 13.37
N LYS A 119 10.67 -17.54 14.40
CA LYS A 119 11.72 -17.26 15.37
C LYS A 119 11.15 -16.96 16.74
N ILE A 120 11.80 -17.46 17.78
CA ILE A 120 11.43 -17.20 19.17
C ILE A 120 12.45 -16.25 19.80
N ALA A 121 11.95 -15.27 20.54
CA ALA A 121 12.77 -14.38 21.37
C ALA A 121 11.99 -13.91 22.59
N ASP A 122 12.70 -13.32 23.55
CA ASP A 122 12.17 -12.63 24.72
C ASP A 122 11.74 -11.18 24.41
N SER A 123 12.04 -10.67 23.21
CA SER A 123 11.67 -9.33 22.76
C SER A 123 10.88 -9.38 21.44
N PRO A 124 9.64 -8.86 21.40
CA PRO A 124 8.88 -8.77 20.15
C PRO A 124 9.49 -7.73 19.20
N TYR A 125 10.17 -6.71 19.73
CA TYR A 125 10.83 -5.70 18.91
C TYR A 125 12.04 -6.26 18.18
N ALA A 126 12.88 -7.06 18.86
CA ALA A 126 14.03 -7.69 18.23
C ALA A 126 13.61 -8.63 17.09
N LEU A 127 12.50 -9.35 17.25
CA LEU A 127 11.92 -10.18 16.19
C LEU A 127 11.50 -9.36 14.97
N LEU A 128 10.85 -8.21 15.18
CA LEU A 128 10.40 -7.34 14.10
C LEU A 128 11.57 -6.64 13.39
N GLU A 129 12.58 -6.19 14.14
CA GLU A 129 13.80 -5.58 13.59
C GLU A 129 14.56 -6.59 12.72
N GLU A 130 14.78 -7.80 13.23
CA GLU A 130 15.44 -8.86 12.47
C GLU A 130 14.64 -9.27 11.23
N PHE A 131 13.31 -9.35 11.33
CA PHE A 131 12.49 -9.61 10.16
C PHE A 131 12.62 -8.51 9.11
N GLY A 132 12.65 -7.24 9.53
CA GLY A 132 12.93 -6.10 8.65
C GLY A 132 14.29 -6.22 7.95
N ASP A 133 15.33 -6.64 8.67
CA ASP A 133 16.66 -6.90 8.10
C ASP A 133 16.65 -8.06 7.09
N LEU A 134 15.93 -9.14 7.39
CA LEU A 134 15.79 -10.29 6.49
C LEU A 134 15.05 -9.92 5.20
N CYS A 135 13.94 -9.19 5.31
CA CYS A 135 13.22 -8.65 4.15
C CYS A 135 14.13 -7.75 3.31
N SER A 136 14.88 -6.84 3.96
CA SER A 136 15.80 -5.92 3.27
C SER A 136 16.97 -6.63 2.58
N LYS A 137 17.43 -7.77 3.10
CA LYS A 137 18.45 -8.61 2.42
C LYS A 137 17.89 -9.34 1.20
N ARG A 138 16.63 -9.75 1.26
CA ARG A 138 15.97 -10.53 0.20
C ARG A 138 15.50 -9.64 -0.94
N GLU A 139 14.82 -8.53 -0.63
CA GLU A 139 14.35 -7.52 -1.57
C GLU A 139 14.81 -6.14 -1.05
N PRO A 140 15.99 -5.66 -1.48
CA PRO A 140 16.52 -4.38 -1.02
C PRO A 140 15.54 -3.23 -1.25
N GLY A 141 15.09 -2.61 -0.15
CA GLY A 141 14.28 -1.41 -0.21
C GLY A 141 15.08 -0.21 -0.72
N ARG A 142 14.38 0.82 -1.21
CA ARG A 142 14.98 2.12 -1.47
C ARG A 142 15.20 2.81 -0.13
N THR A 143 16.44 2.74 0.37
CA THR A 143 16.79 3.31 1.67
C THR A 143 17.64 4.56 1.49
N SER A 144 17.27 5.63 2.18
CA SER A 144 18.03 6.88 2.25
C SER A 144 18.31 7.24 3.70
N GLN A 145 19.54 7.69 3.99
CA GLN A 145 19.88 8.27 5.28
C GLN A 145 19.30 9.68 5.44
N SER A 146 19.08 10.39 4.33
CA SER A 146 18.37 11.67 4.34
C SER A 146 16.87 11.42 4.34
N ARG A 147 16.17 12.01 5.31
CA ARG A 147 14.71 12.01 5.42
C ARG A 147 14.24 13.46 5.51
N PRO A 148 14.15 14.19 4.39
CA PRO A 148 13.73 15.58 4.44
C PRO A 148 12.27 15.69 4.87
N ALA A 149 11.91 16.79 5.53
CA ALA A 149 10.50 17.04 5.83
C ALA A 149 9.78 17.54 4.58
N ALA A 150 8.52 17.11 4.42
CA ALA A 150 7.61 17.59 3.40
C ALA A 150 6.52 18.43 4.06
N TRP A 151 6.21 19.58 3.47
CA TRP A 151 4.94 20.25 3.70
C TRP A 151 3.89 19.63 2.77
N ASN A 152 2.70 19.31 3.30
CA ASN A 152 1.59 18.72 2.55
C ASN A 152 0.32 19.57 2.74
N SER A 153 -0.43 19.81 1.67
CA SER A 153 -1.62 20.67 1.73
C SER A 153 -2.85 20.02 2.38
N TRP A 154 -2.89 18.69 2.51
CA TRP A 154 -4.07 17.92 2.92
C TRP A 154 -4.55 18.26 4.33
N ASP A 155 -3.65 18.22 5.31
CA ASP A 155 -4.00 18.25 6.74
C ASP A 155 -4.58 19.60 7.20
N TYR A 156 -4.58 20.62 6.34
CA TYR A 156 -5.18 21.93 6.61
C TYR A 156 -6.23 22.33 5.57
N TYR A 157 -5.90 22.25 4.28
CA TYR A 157 -6.78 22.76 3.22
C TYR A 157 -7.74 21.70 2.68
N PHE A 158 -7.51 20.42 2.97
CA PHE A 158 -8.19 19.30 2.33
C PHE A 158 -8.22 19.49 0.80
N THR A 159 -9.42 19.39 0.20
CA THR A 159 -9.62 19.53 -1.24
C THR A 159 -9.71 20.98 -1.73
N LEU A 160 -9.79 21.98 -0.84
CA LEU A 160 -10.05 23.39 -1.15
C LEU A 160 -8.78 24.24 -1.33
N PHE A 161 -7.67 23.57 -1.65
CA PHE A 161 -6.38 24.20 -1.91
C PHE A 161 -6.35 24.99 -3.24
N THR A 162 -5.52 26.02 -3.32
CA THR A 162 -5.41 26.93 -4.50
C THR A 162 -3.95 27.34 -4.73
N GLU A 163 -3.62 27.84 -5.91
CA GLU A 163 -2.28 28.37 -6.20
C GLU A 163 -1.88 29.55 -5.32
N ARG A 164 -2.83 30.41 -4.93
CA ARG A 164 -2.57 31.50 -3.96
C ARG A 164 -2.08 30.95 -2.62
N HIS A 165 -2.67 29.84 -2.16
CA HIS A 165 -2.23 29.20 -0.93
C HIS A 165 -0.82 28.60 -1.07
N VAL A 166 -0.44 28.09 -2.25
CA VAL A 166 0.96 27.70 -2.54
C VAL A 166 1.88 28.92 -2.36
N ASP A 167 1.57 30.04 -3.00
CA ASP A 167 2.40 31.25 -2.95
C ASP A 167 2.58 31.78 -1.52
N GLU A 168 1.53 31.76 -0.71
CA GLU A 168 1.57 32.15 0.71
C GLU A 168 2.43 31.20 1.55
N GLN A 169 2.33 29.89 1.30
CA GLN A 169 3.12 28.91 2.02
C GLN A 169 4.60 28.94 1.63
N LEU A 170 4.92 29.18 0.36
CA LEU A 170 6.31 29.37 -0.08
C LEU A 170 6.96 30.55 0.64
N LYS A 171 6.28 31.70 0.72
CA LYS A 171 6.79 32.87 1.47
C LYS A 171 7.03 32.54 2.95
N THR A 172 6.07 31.84 3.57
CA THR A 172 6.16 31.42 4.97
C THR A 172 7.36 30.52 5.19
N LEU A 173 7.49 29.45 4.40
CA LEU A 173 8.62 28.53 4.47
C LEU A 173 9.95 29.26 4.22
N GLN A 174 10.08 30.09 3.18
CA GLN A 174 11.33 30.83 2.95
C GLN A 174 11.76 31.70 4.15
N SER A 175 10.80 32.27 4.88
CA SER A 175 11.08 33.11 6.05
C SER A 175 11.37 32.33 7.35
N ALA A 176 10.78 31.13 7.50
CA ALA A 176 10.74 30.40 8.77
C ALA A 176 11.45 29.04 8.75
N ASN A 177 11.74 28.48 7.57
CA ASN A 177 12.20 27.10 7.41
C ASN A 177 13.50 26.82 8.19
N ARG A 178 14.43 27.79 8.23
CA ARG A 178 15.69 27.69 8.98
C ARG A 178 15.51 27.63 10.51
N ARG A 179 14.32 27.95 11.02
CA ARG A 179 13.99 27.92 12.45
C ARG A 179 13.26 26.64 12.87
N LEU A 180 12.88 25.80 11.90
CA LEU A 180 12.22 24.52 12.19
C LEU A 180 13.27 23.52 12.72
N PRO A 181 12.90 22.64 13.68
CA PRO A 181 13.78 21.57 14.15
C PRO A 181 14.26 20.66 13.02
N GLN A 182 13.40 20.47 12.01
CA GLN A 182 13.71 19.79 10.77
C GLN A 182 13.27 20.68 9.60
N PRO A 183 14.21 21.12 8.73
CA PRO A 183 13.86 21.90 7.56
C PRO A 183 12.94 21.12 6.61
N VAL A 184 11.94 21.81 6.10
CA VAL A 184 11.12 21.38 4.97
C VAL A 184 11.93 21.54 3.69
N GLU A 185 12.00 20.48 2.89
CA GLU A 185 12.66 20.48 1.58
C GLU A 185 11.68 20.18 0.43
N GLN A 186 10.48 19.67 0.74
CA GLN A 186 9.45 19.36 -0.26
C GLN A 186 8.14 20.10 0.02
N VAL A 187 7.45 20.50 -1.05
CA VAL A 187 6.11 21.10 -1.00
C VAL A 187 5.20 20.26 -1.87
N VAL A 188 4.28 19.52 -1.22
CA VAL A 188 3.41 18.54 -1.86
C VAL A 188 2.01 19.10 -2.03
N LEU A 189 1.59 19.24 -3.27
CA LEU A 189 0.20 19.52 -3.64
C LEU A 189 -0.61 18.24 -3.49
N ASP A 190 -1.41 18.17 -2.44
CA ASP A 190 -2.26 17.03 -2.17
C ASP A 190 -3.58 17.08 -2.96
N MET A 191 -4.53 16.20 -2.65
CA MET A 191 -5.81 16.11 -3.35
C MET A 191 -6.49 17.49 -3.48
N GLY A 192 -6.95 17.80 -4.70
CA GLY A 192 -7.67 19.04 -5.00
C GLY A 192 -7.05 19.88 -6.13
N TRP A 193 -5.88 19.51 -6.65
CA TRP A 193 -5.29 20.22 -7.79
C TRP A 193 -5.93 19.85 -9.14
N SER A 194 -6.38 18.59 -9.30
CA SER A 194 -6.88 18.09 -10.59
C SER A 194 -8.36 18.42 -10.83
N THR A 195 -8.80 18.29 -12.08
CA THR A 195 -10.19 18.43 -12.51
C THR A 195 -11.06 17.27 -12.01
N SER A 196 -10.59 16.03 -12.18
CA SER A 196 -11.22 14.84 -11.60
C SER A 196 -10.19 13.71 -11.44
N TRP A 197 -10.52 12.66 -10.69
CA TRP A 197 -9.65 11.48 -10.61
C TRP A 197 -9.65 10.75 -11.95
N GLY A 198 -8.47 10.39 -12.45
CA GLY A 198 -8.31 9.80 -13.78
C GLY A 198 -8.35 10.82 -14.93
N ASP A 199 -8.61 12.09 -14.63
CA ASP A 199 -8.41 13.22 -15.54
C ASP A 199 -7.43 14.21 -14.90
N TRP A 200 -6.15 13.86 -14.97
CA TRP A 200 -5.05 14.47 -14.23
C TRP A 200 -4.55 15.77 -14.88
N PHE A 201 -5.48 16.69 -15.16
CA PHE A 201 -5.22 18.07 -15.56
C PHE A 201 -5.57 19.02 -14.43
N GLU A 202 -4.86 20.14 -14.31
CA GLU A 202 -5.20 21.17 -13.34
C GLU A 202 -6.65 21.65 -13.49
N ASN A 203 -7.26 21.98 -12.36
CA ASN A 203 -8.50 22.75 -12.36
C ASN A 203 -8.21 24.26 -12.34
N GLY A 204 -9.27 25.08 -12.48
CA GLY A 204 -9.15 26.54 -12.56
C GLY A 204 -8.58 27.25 -11.33
N ARG A 205 -8.27 26.55 -10.22
CA ARG A 205 -7.62 27.12 -9.03
C ARG A 205 -6.10 27.21 -9.15
N PHE A 206 -5.54 26.67 -10.24
CA PHE A 206 -4.12 26.69 -10.56
C PHE A 206 -3.90 27.35 -11.93
N PRO A 207 -4.18 28.66 -12.06
CA PRO A 207 -4.16 29.39 -13.33
C PRO A 207 -2.81 29.39 -14.05
N SER A 208 -1.69 29.15 -13.35
CA SER A 208 -0.36 29.03 -13.99
C SER A 208 -0.10 27.64 -14.59
N GLY A 209 -1.04 26.70 -14.45
CA GLY A 209 -0.86 25.30 -14.80
C GLY A 209 0.13 24.59 -13.86
N MET A 210 0.15 23.26 -13.92
CA MET A 210 1.01 22.46 -13.04
C MET A 210 2.51 22.74 -13.25
N LYS A 211 2.92 23.06 -14.48
CA LYS A 211 4.30 23.47 -14.76
C LYS A 211 4.66 24.78 -14.06
N GLY A 212 3.80 25.81 -14.16
CA GLY A 212 4.06 27.10 -13.52
C GLY A 212 4.14 26.98 -11.99
N VAL A 213 3.31 26.14 -11.39
CA VAL A 213 3.37 25.82 -9.96
C VAL A 213 4.69 25.13 -9.59
N ALA A 214 5.10 24.11 -10.34
CA ALA A 214 6.37 23.42 -10.09
C ALA A 214 7.57 24.37 -10.21
N ASP A 215 7.57 25.24 -11.23
CA ASP A 215 8.61 26.25 -11.43
C ASP A 215 8.69 27.23 -10.24
N LYS A 216 7.55 27.69 -9.71
CA LYS A 216 7.49 28.54 -8.52
C LYS A 216 8.08 27.87 -7.29
N ILE A 217 7.73 26.61 -7.05
CA ILE A 217 8.23 25.83 -5.90
C ILE A 217 9.75 25.65 -6.00
N LYS A 218 10.26 25.31 -7.19
CA LYS A 218 11.71 25.22 -7.45
C LYS A 218 12.42 26.54 -7.25
N ALA A 219 11.87 27.63 -7.80
CA ALA A 219 12.43 28.98 -7.64
C ALA A 219 12.47 29.42 -6.17
N ALA A 220 11.56 28.91 -5.34
CA ALA A 220 11.56 29.14 -3.91
C ALA A 220 12.57 28.27 -3.12
N GLY A 221 13.23 27.31 -3.77
CA GLY A 221 14.25 26.45 -3.18
C GLY A 221 13.74 25.12 -2.63
N PHE A 222 12.55 24.67 -3.05
CA PHE A 222 11.95 23.41 -2.59
C PHE A 222 11.73 22.43 -3.75
N THR A 223 11.60 21.15 -3.41
CA THR A 223 11.22 20.09 -4.34
C THR A 223 9.70 20.07 -4.55
N PRO A 224 9.18 20.21 -5.78
CA PRO A 224 7.75 20.13 -6.05
C PRO A 224 7.24 18.70 -5.93
N GLY A 225 6.19 18.52 -5.14
CA GLY A 225 5.49 17.26 -4.98
C GLY A 225 4.03 17.32 -5.40
N VAL A 226 3.49 16.19 -5.83
CA VAL A 226 2.11 16.06 -6.29
C VAL A 226 1.48 14.75 -5.81
N TRP A 227 0.20 14.81 -5.45
CA TRP A 227 -0.62 13.67 -5.07
C TRP A 227 -1.46 13.15 -6.25
N LEU A 228 -1.58 11.83 -6.36
CA LEU A 228 -2.47 11.15 -7.30
C LEU A 228 -3.02 9.87 -6.67
N CYS A 229 -4.18 9.40 -7.13
CA CYS A 229 -4.67 8.05 -6.89
C CYS A 229 -4.63 7.23 -8.20
N PRO A 230 -3.46 6.67 -8.58
CA PRO A 230 -3.20 6.27 -9.97
C PRO A 230 -4.11 5.16 -10.50
N TYR A 231 -4.62 4.30 -9.61
CA TYR A 231 -5.46 3.18 -10.00
C TYR A 231 -6.95 3.47 -9.93
N LEU A 232 -7.33 4.70 -9.59
CA LEU A 232 -8.71 5.13 -9.48
C LEU A 232 -9.01 6.25 -10.47
N GLY A 233 -10.21 6.20 -11.03
CA GLY A 233 -10.82 7.28 -11.79
C GLY A 233 -12.25 7.53 -11.32
N GLN A 234 -12.77 8.73 -11.54
CA GLN A 234 -14.22 8.94 -11.47
C GLN A 234 -14.91 8.19 -12.60
N ASP A 235 -16.15 7.74 -12.40
CA ASP A 235 -16.88 6.94 -13.39
C ASP A 235 -17.07 7.64 -14.74
N THR A 236 -16.97 8.97 -14.80
CA THR A 236 -16.99 9.74 -16.04
C THR A 236 -15.89 9.35 -17.02
N ILE A 237 -14.74 8.87 -16.54
CA ILE A 237 -13.64 8.41 -17.39
C ILE A 237 -14.04 7.23 -18.29
N TYR A 238 -15.00 6.42 -17.84
CA TYR A 238 -15.51 5.29 -18.62
C TYR A 238 -16.08 5.73 -19.98
N TYR A 239 -16.71 6.92 -20.04
CA TYR A 239 -17.32 7.38 -21.29
C TYR A 239 -16.30 7.72 -22.37
N GLY A 240 -15.09 8.15 -21.99
CA GLY A 240 -14.03 8.52 -22.93
C GLY A 240 -12.94 7.45 -23.10
N ARG A 241 -12.69 6.63 -22.07
CA ARG A 241 -11.57 5.68 -22.02
C ARG A 241 -11.99 4.31 -21.43
N PRO A 242 -13.05 3.65 -21.91
CA PRO A 242 -13.52 2.39 -21.32
C PRO A 242 -12.49 1.26 -21.38
N GLN A 243 -11.53 1.31 -22.31
CA GLN A 243 -10.50 0.30 -22.51
C GLN A 243 -9.53 0.19 -21.34
N ILE A 244 -9.29 1.26 -20.57
CA ILE A 244 -8.33 1.25 -19.46
C ILE A 244 -8.93 0.67 -18.17
N CYS A 245 -10.24 0.42 -18.14
CA CYS A 245 -10.96 0.06 -16.92
C CYS A 245 -10.86 -1.44 -16.61
N VAL A 246 -10.76 -1.78 -15.33
CA VAL A 246 -10.98 -3.16 -14.85
C VAL A 246 -12.44 -3.55 -15.11
N ARG A 247 -12.65 -4.82 -15.49
CA ARG A 247 -13.96 -5.35 -15.89
C ARG A 247 -14.43 -6.47 -14.96
N ASP A 248 -15.72 -6.73 -14.94
CA ASP A 248 -16.36 -7.91 -14.35
C ASP A 248 -17.22 -8.62 -15.42
N LYS A 249 -18.07 -9.55 -15.01
CA LYS A 249 -18.99 -10.25 -15.92
C LYS A 249 -20.14 -9.35 -16.41
N GLU A 250 -20.47 -8.30 -15.66
CA GLU A 250 -21.50 -7.31 -16.00
C GLU A 250 -20.98 -6.15 -16.86
N GLY A 251 -19.66 -5.96 -16.96
CA GLY A 251 -19.04 -4.90 -17.74
C GLY A 251 -17.89 -4.24 -17.00
N ILE A 252 -17.95 -2.92 -16.79
CA ILE A 252 -16.92 -2.18 -16.06
C ILE A 252 -17.29 -2.05 -14.59
N THR A 253 -16.35 -2.44 -13.73
CA THR A 253 -16.61 -2.50 -12.30
C THR A 253 -16.54 -1.12 -11.68
N ARG A 254 -17.67 -0.69 -11.13
CA ARG A 254 -17.76 0.48 -10.24
C ARG A 254 -17.47 0.04 -8.81
N ILE A 255 -16.66 0.81 -8.10
CA ILE A 255 -16.18 0.47 -6.75
C ILE A 255 -17.14 0.97 -5.66
N GLY A 256 -18.16 1.74 -6.04
CA GLY A 256 -19.02 2.48 -5.11
C GLY A 256 -18.49 3.90 -4.87
N SER A 257 -18.96 4.52 -3.78
CA SER A 257 -18.62 5.91 -3.45
C SER A 257 -17.37 5.97 -2.57
N ILE A 258 -16.28 6.56 -3.08
CA ILE A 258 -15.08 6.89 -2.30
C ILE A 258 -15.08 8.40 -2.08
N GLY A 259 -15.19 8.86 -0.83
CA GLY A 259 -15.26 10.29 -0.52
C GLY A 259 -16.43 11.03 -1.18
N GLY A 260 -17.55 10.34 -1.44
CA GLY A 260 -18.71 10.89 -2.15
C GLY A 260 -18.65 10.73 -3.68
N LEU A 261 -17.54 10.24 -4.24
CA LEU A 261 -17.34 10.10 -5.69
C LEU A 261 -17.59 8.67 -6.16
N SER A 262 -18.35 8.52 -7.25
CA SER A 262 -18.48 7.23 -7.96
C SER A 262 -17.18 6.93 -8.69
N CYS A 263 -16.51 5.83 -8.33
CA CYS A 263 -15.18 5.49 -8.85
C CYS A 263 -15.15 4.18 -9.66
N ILE A 264 -14.20 4.12 -10.59
CA ILE A 264 -13.78 2.92 -11.33
C ILE A 264 -12.31 2.65 -11.07
N ARG A 265 -11.84 1.45 -11.41
CA ARG A 265 -10.42 1.09 -11.37
C ARG A 265 -9.78 1.15 -12.74
N ILE A 266 -8.56 1.65 -12.79
CA ILE A 266 -7.69 1.62 -13.95
C ILE A 266 -6.85 0.35 -13.89
N ASP A 267 -6.83 -0.43 -14.96
CA ASP A 267 -6.13 -1.70 -15.08
C ASP A 267 -4.68 -1.49 -15.57
N PRO A 268 -3.66 -1.61 -14.71
CA PRO A 268 -2.27 -1.44 -15.12
C PRO A 268 -1.73 -2.61 -15.95
N THR A 269 -2.46 -3.72 -16.05
CA THR A 269 -2.05 -4.89 -16.86
C THR A 269 -2.52 -4.81 -18.31
N ASN A 270 -3.46 -3.89 -18.58
CA ASN A 270 -3.99 -3.57 -19.89
C ASN A 270 -3.02 -2.60 -20.61
N PRO A 271 -2.62 -2.84 -21.87
CA PRO A 271 -1.67 -1.96 -22.57
C PRO A 271 -2.09 -0.49 -22.58
N GLU A 272 -3.37 -0.20 -22.75
CA GLU A 272 -3.91 1.16 -22.75
C GLU A 272 -3.94 1.77 -21.34
N GLY A 273 -4.14 0.96 -20.30
CA GLY A 273 -4.03 1.39 -18.91
C GLY A 273 -2.58 1.65 -18.49
N GLU A 274 -1.65 0.80 -18.92
CA GLU A 274 -0.21 1.02 -18.77
C GLU A 274 0.22 2.32 -19.44
N GLN A 275 -0.16 2.54 -20.71
CA GLN A 275 0.17 3.76 -21.43
C GLN A 275 -0.41 5.00 -20.74
N PHE A 276 -1.66 4.93 -20.28
CA PHE A 276 -2.28 6.02 -19.51
C PHE A 276 -1.46 6.39 -18.26
N LEU A 277 -0.97 5.40 -17.51
CA LEU A 277 -0.11 5.64 -16.35
C LEU A 277 1.22 6.26 -16.79
N ARG A 278 1.89 5.71 -17.81
CA ARG A 278 3.16 6.24 -18.32
C ARG A 278 3.02 7.70 -18.74
N ASP A 279 2.00 8.03 -19.52
CA ASP A 279 1.76 9.38 -20.03
C ASP A 279 1.47 10.35 -18.90
N THR A 280 0.61 9.96 -17.94
CA THR A 280 0.25 10.79 -16.79
C THR A 280 1.49 11.17 -15.97
N PHE A 281 2.30 10.17 -15.60
CA PHE A 281 3.44 10.39 -14.71
C PHE A 281 4.63 11.04 -15.43
N THR A 282 4.86 10.72 -16.70
CA THR A 282 5.85 11.40 -17.54
C THR A 282 5.51 12.88 -17.68
N SER A 283 4.25 13.21 -17.97
CA SER A 283 3.80 14.61 -18.12
C SER A 283 4.02 15.42 -16.84
N LEU A 284 3.76 14.85 -15.67
CA LEU A 284 4.00 15.52 -14.39
C LEU A 284 5.49 15.65 -14.06
N LYS A 285 6.30 14.64 -14.38
CA LYS A 285 7.77 14.71 -14.27
C LYS A 285 8.32 15.83 -15.17
N GLU A 286 7.87 15.90 -16.42
CA GLU A 286 8.23 16.95 -17.39
C GLU A 286 7.76 18.34 -16.96
N ALA A 287 6.58 18.44 -16.33
CA ALA A 287 6.10 19.68 -15.71
C ALA A 287 7.00 20.13 -14.54
N GLY A 288 7.81 19.23 -13.99
CA GLY A 288 8.87 19.54 -13.04
C GLY A 288 8.69 18.93 -11.65
N PHE A 289 7.70 18.07 -11.44
CA PHE A 289 7.52 17.37 -10.17
C PHE A 289 8.58 16.29 -9.97
N ALA A 290 9.05 16.16 -8.73
CA ALA A 290 10.06 15.16 -8.34
C ALA A 290 9.71 14.43 -7.03
N TYR A 291 8.52 14.70 -6.48
CA TYR A 291 7.96 13.96 -5.36
C TYR A 291 6.53 13.53 -5.72
N PHE A 292 6.23 12.24 -5.63
CA PHE A 292 4.95 11.67 -6.04
C PHE A 292 4.32 10.91 -4.88
N LYS A 293 3.23 11.43 -4.32
CA LYS A 293 2.40 10.73 -3.33
C LYS A 293 1.30 9.96 -4.06
N LEU A 294 1.37 8.64 -4.02
CA LEU A 294 0.45 7.75 -4.73
C LEU A 294 -0.50 7.10 -3.74
N ASP A 295 -1.78 7.44 -3.80
CA ASP A 295 -2.76 7.10 -2.79
C ASP A 295 -3.77 6.07 -3.27
N PHE A 296 -4.52 5.52 -2.31
CA PHE A 296 -5.61 4.57 -2.55
C PHE A 296 -5.18 3.32 -3.34
N LEU A 297 -3.89 2.96 -3.31
CA LEU A 297 -3.33 1.88 -4.14
C LEU A 297 -4.01 0.53 -3.88
N HIS A 298 -4.39 0.26 -2.63
CA HIS A 298 -5.06 -0.96 -2.21
C HIS A 298 -6.40 -1.19 -2.91
N TYR A 299 -7.13 -0.12 -3.27
CA TYR A 299 -8.44 -0.23 -3.93
C TYR A 299 -8.35 -0.88 -5.31
N LEU A 300 -7.17 -1.07 -5.89
CA LEU A 300 -7.07 -1.86 -7.12
C LEU A 300 -7.55 -3.30 -6.90
N VAL A 301 -7.27 -3.89 -5.74
CA VAL A 301 -7.42 -5.34 -5.50
C VAL A 301 -8.21 -5.73 -4.25
N THR A 302 -8.65 -4.76 -3.44
CA THR A 302 -9.47 -4.99 -2.25
C THR A 302 -10.98 -4.85 -2.49
N VAL A 303 -11.41 -4.41 -3.68
CA VAL A 303 -12.84 -4.30 -4.01
C VAL A 303 -13.47 -5.70 -3.99
N PRO A 304 -14.59 -5.90 -3.26
CA PRO A 304 -15.33 -7.17 -3.30
C PRO A 304 -15.89 -7.47 -4.69
N GLY A 305 -16.09 -8.75 -5.01
CA GLY A 305 -16.65 -9.20 -6.30
C GLY A 305 -15.63 -9.90 -7.21
N GLU A 306 -16.14 -10.46 -8.31
CA GLU A 306 -15.35 -11.05 -9.37
C GLU A 306 -14.85 -9.96 -10.30
N HIS A 307 -13.54 -9.90 -10.50
CA HIS A 307 -12.90 -8.88 -11.35
C HIS A 307 -11.93 -9.55 -12.31
N ARG A 308 -11.87 -9.02 -13.53
CA ARG A 308 -11.04 -9.49 -14.62
C ARG A 308 -10.10 -8.38 -15.05
N PHE A 309 -8.83 -8.56 -14.69
CA PHE A 309 -7.71 -7.81 -15.26
C PHE A 309 -7.37 -8.36 -16.65
N TYR A 310 -6.75 -7.53 -17.49
CA TYR A 310 -6.32 -7.90 -18.84
C TYR A 310 -5.35 -9.09 -18.81
N LYS A 311 -4.37 -9.06 -17.91
CA LYS A 311 -3.55 -10.25 -17.59
C LYS A 311 -4.23 -11.03 -16.46
N ASN A 312 -4.68 -12.26 -16.76
CA ASN A 312 -5.42 -13.12 -15.84
C ASN A 312 -4.56 -14.17 -15.12
N ASN A 313 -3.23 -14.08 -15.27
CA ASN A 313 -2.26 -15.01 -14.71
C ASN A 313 -1.38 -14.37 -13.62
N MET A 314 -1.76 -13.19 -13.12
CA MET A 314 -1.02 -12.45 -12.11
C MET A 314 -1.78 -12.45 -10.78
N GLY A 315 -1.03 -12.55 -9.68
CA GLY A 315 -1.60 -12.39 -8.36
C GLY A 315 -2.00 -10.95 -8.07
N ARG A 316 -2.88 -10.76 -7.11
CA ARG A 316 -3.38 -9.42 -6.74
C ARG A 316 -2.27 -8.46 -6.33
N ILE A 317 -1.29 -8.93 -5.54
CA ILE A 317 -0.16 -8.10 -5.11
C ILE A 317 0.75 -7.78 -6.30
N ASP A 318 0.97 -8.74 -7.22
CA ASP A 318 1.75 -8.51 -8.44
C ASP A 318 1.11 -7.45 -9.34
N ILE A 319 -0.21 -7.39 -9.41
CA ILE A 319 -0.93 -6.38 -10.20
C ILE A 319 -0.67 -4.97 -9.66
N VAL A 320 -0.75 -4.76 -8.34
CA VAL A 320 -0.40 -3.49 -7.70
C VAL A 320 1.08 -3.16 -7.93
N ARG A 321 1.96 -4.15 -7.73
CA ARG A 321 3.41 -4.00 -7.93
C ARG A 321 3.77 -3.67 -9.38
N HIS A 322 3.08 -4.26 -10.36
CA HIS A 322 3.27 -4.01 -11.78
C HIS A 322 2.96 -2.57 -12.15
N GLY A 323 1.83 -2.04 -11.68
CA GLY A 323 1.49 -0.63 -11.85
C GLY A 323 2.53 0.29 -11.20
N LEU A 324 3.05 -0.06 -10.02
CA LEU A 324 4.05 0.77 -9.33
C LEU A 324 5.38 0.80 -10.10
N LYS A 325 5.78 -0.33 -10.73
CA LYS A 325 6.96 -0.38 -11.61
C LYS A 325 6.79 0.51 -12.84
N ILE A 326 5.63 0.47 -13.50
CA ILE A 326 5.30 1.36 -14.63
C ILE A 326 5.47 2.83 -14.21
N ILE A 327 4.93 3.20 -13.05
CA ILE A 327 5.00 4.57 -12.53
C ILE A 327 6.44 4.94 -12.18
N ARG A 328 7.20 4.06 -11.50
CA ARG A 328 8.61 4.26 -11.17
C ARG A 328 9.46 4.52 -12.42
N GLU A 329 9.29 3.70 -13.45
CA GLU A 329 9.99 3.88 -14.74
C GLU A 329 9.67 5.24 -15.36
N ALA A 330 8.40 5.68 -15.31
CA ALA A 330 7.97 6.96 -15.87
C ALA A 330 8.51 8.18 -15.11
N ILE A 331 8.60 8.13 -13.78
CA ILE A 331 9.09 9.26 -12.97
C ILE A 331 10.61 9.28 -12.80
N GLY A 332 11.30 8.17 -13.11
CA GLY A 332 12.74 8.02 -12.94
C GLY A 332 13.18 7.67 -11.51
N GLU A 333 14.43 7.23 -11.41
CA GLU A 333 15.09 6.81 -10.15
C GLU A 333 15.42 7.99 -9.21
N ASP A 334 15.50 9.20 -9.76
CA ASP A 334 15.80 10.45 -9.05
C ASP A 334 14.57 11.08 -8.36
N SER A 335 13.37 10.59 -8.69
CA SER A 335 12.13 11.06 -8.08
C SER A 335 11.82 10.31 -6.79
N ILE A 336 11.23 11.01 -5.82
CA ILE A 336 10.69 10.41 -4.61
C ILE A 336 9.30 9.84 -4.90
N LEU A 337 9.06 8.58 -4.54
CA LEU A 337 7.74 7.95 -4.56
C LEU A 337 7.32 7.60 -3.12
N LEU A 338 6.22 8.18 -2.68
CA LEU A 338 5.52 7.83 -1.44
C LEU A 338 4.28 6.99 -1.78
N ALA A 339 4.28 5.72 -1.38
CA ALA A 339 3.09 4.86 -1.44
C ALA A 339 2.16 5.14 -0.26
N CYS A 340 0.88 5.38 -0.54
CA CYS A 340 -0.16 5.68 0.43
C CYS A 340 -1.39 4.79 0.19
N GLY A 341 -2.00 4.33 1.29
CA GLY A 341 -3.04 3.30 1.22
C GLY A 341 -2.58 2.09 0.39
N CYS A 342 -1.37 1.58 0.64
CA CYS A 342 -0.77 0.51 -0.13
C CYS A 342 -0.59 -0.73 0.74
N GLN A 343 -0.66 -1.92 0.15
CA GLN A 343 -0.10 -3.11 0.77
C GLN A 343 1.43 -2.91 0.83
N PRO A 344 2.07 -2.83 2.01
CA PRO A 344 3.49 -2.52 2.10
C PRO A 344 4.35 -3.46 1.26
N GLU A 345 3.99 -4.74 1.19
CA GLU A 345 4.66 -5.72 0.34
C GLU A 345 4.72 -5.27 -1.12
N ALA A 346 3.64 -4.72 -1.67
CA ALA A 346 3.58 -4.35 -3.09
C ALA A 346 4.59 -3.26 -3.46
N CYS A 347 5.02 -2.42 -2.52
CA CYS A 347 5.85 -1.24 -2.80
C CYS A 347 7.32 -1.35 -2.37
N ILE A 348 7.73 -2.39 -1.62
CA ILE A 348 9.14 -2.61 -1.23
C ILE A 348 10.05 -2.65 -2.47
N GLY A 349 11.17 -1.94 -2.43
CA GLY A 349 12.11 -1.84 -3.56
C GLY A 349 11.67 -0.91 -4.71
N ILE A 350 10.44 -0.41 -4.69
CA ILE A 350 9.90 0.51 -5.72
C ILE A 350 9.66 1.91 -5.15
N ALA A 351 8.95 1.98 -4.01
CA ALA A 351 8.70 3.24 -3.31
C ALA A 351 9.88 3.60 -2.40
N ASP A 352 10.12 4.91 -2.24
CA ASP A 352 11.08 5.44 -1.27
C ASP A 352 10.47 5.49 0.13
N TYR A 353 9.14 5.70 0.19
CA TYR A 353 8.39 5.78 1.44
C TYR A 353 7.07 5.03 1.32
N CYS A 354 6.57 4.49 2.45
CA CYS A 354 5.23 3.92 2.55
C CYS A 354 4.52 4.48 3.79
N ARG A 355 3.29 4.97 3.64
CA ARG A 355 2.41 5.25 4.78
C ARG A 355 1.99 3.91 5.40
N ILE A 356 2.12 3.81 6.73
CA ILE A 356 1.85 2.56 7.49
C ILE A 356 0.66 2.67 8.45
N GLY A 357 -0.05 3.80 8.45
CA GLY A 357 -1.18 4.06 9.35
C GLY A 357 -2.23 4.97 8.73
N GLY A 358 -3.36 5.10 9.44
CA GLY A 358 -4.45 5.99 9.06
C GLY A 358 -4.05 7.45 8.96
N ASP A 359 -4.95 8.28 8.44
CA ASP A 359 -4.73 9.73 8.40
C ASP A 359 -4.68 10.30 9.83
N THR A 360 -3.75 11.23 10.03
CA THR A 360 -3.76 12.08 11.21
C THR A 360 -4.91 13.07 11.10
N SER A 361 -5.51 13.45 12.22
CA SER A 361 -6.57 14.47 12.27
C SER A 361 -6.30 15.45 13.40
N THR A 362 -6.54 16.73 13.14
CA THR A 362 -6.57 17.78 14.18
C THR A 362 -7.95 17.93 14.81
N TYR A 363 -8.95 17.20 14.33
CA TYR A 363 -10.32 17.17 14.87
C TYR A 363 -10.52 15.85 15.63
N VAL A 364 -10.94 15.99 16.89
CA VAL A 364 -11.30 14.90 17.81
C VAL A 364 -12.65 14.31 17.45
#